data_AF-A0A1Q1FJK0-F1
#
_entry.id   AF-A0A1Q1FJK0-F1
#
_cell.length_a   1.000
_cell.length_b   1.000
_cell.length_c   1.000
_cell.angle_alpha   90.00
_cell.angle_beta   90.00
_cell.angle_gamma   90.00
#
_symmetry.space_group_name_H-M   'P 1'
#
loop_
_entity.id
_entity.type
_entity.pdbx_description
1 polymer ?
#
loop_
_entity_poly.entity_id
_entity_poly.type
_entity_poly.pdbx_seq_one_letter_code
_entity_poly.pdbx_strand_id
1 'polypeptide(L)'
;MGTEPARLRTDPEATGNRPVTTAIRPATEGSGVTTLQTLVRDERVNAALGWTAVAALAATAGWSLAQGDVLWAVFGLSSATVTVLPAVWGRDPLRMLPAEVLAVLAALVVLRVVGVTEAFAGYGATAALALVIAVEIDVFTRVELTGWFSVPFVAITTAALAAVWGILEYTSDLFLGTSMLADTADLMWDLVLATAVGVVGGLVFWAYIHRYHDGLDGPDGDRRRPPDRDVVPVSESRLRYPVHGMRAVLLLIVAGGLVTGRFALVFNTAMALAVTLAPAAVRWRYDRPLAAGLTFWLTTAAFLHAVGSLGPYEMFGWYDQVTHVLSAALVAGLGYATVEALDRYSTSVAFPSEFRVLCTVLIVLAFGVLWEVMEFATGGLSTLLGGEPVLAQYGLSDVVLDLLFDGLGGLAVALWGTRYFDGVSTFLTRRLRTGD
;
A
#
# COMPACT_ATOMS: atom_id res chain seq x y z
N MET A 1 -2.35 -22.79 70.48
CA MET A 1 -2.82 -24.06 71.07
C MET A 1 -3.70 -24.71 70.01
N GLY A 2 -3.22 -25.68 69.22
CA GLY A 2 -3.30 -27.13 69.49
C GLY A 2 -4.74 -27.60 69.29
N THR A 3 -5.15 -28.61 68.52
CA THR A 3 -4.54 -29.79 67.86
C THR A 3 -5.65 -30.43 66.98
N GLU A 4 -5.28 -31.25 65.99
CA GLU A 4 -6.09 -32.27 65.24
C GLU A 4 -6.93 -33.20 66.18
N PRO A 5 -7.76 -34.21 65.73
CA PRO A 5 -7.93 -34.84 64.40
C PRO A 5 -9.38 -35.31 64.02
N ALA A 6 -9.57 -35.90 62.82
CA ALA A 6 -10.36 -37.14 62.63
C ALA A 6 -10.29 -37.69 61.18
N ARG A 7 -10.02 -39.01 61.07
CA ARG A 7 -10.00 -39.84 59.86
C ARG A 7 -11.10 -40.93 59.92
N LEU A 8 -11.48 -41.44 58.74
CA LEU A 8 -11.94 -42.82 58.39
C LEU A 8 -13.38 -43.22 58.86
N ARG A 9 -14.22 -44.03 58.17
CA ARG A 9 -14.13 -44.97 57.02
C ARG A 9 -15.56 -45.44 56.65
N THR A 10 -15.80 -45.95 55.43
CA THR A 10 -16.43 -47.28 55.13
C THR A 10 -16.48 -47.58 53.61
N ASP A 11 -15.86 -48.69 53.17
CA ASP A 11 -16.04 -49.39 51.87
C ASP A 11 -17.16 -50.46 51.98
N PRO A 12 -17.67 -51.07 50.88
CA PRO A 12 -17.07 -52.33 50.38
C PRO A 12 -17.11 -52.58 48.84
N GLU A 13 -16.21 -53.47 48.41
CA GLU A 13 -16.00 -54.03 47.07
C GLU A 13 -17.15 -54.87 46.48
N ALA A 14 -17.22 -54.95 45.14
CA ALA A 14 -17.73 -56.13 44.41
C ALA A 14 -17.13 -56.26 42.99
N THR A 15 -16.04 -57.02 42.91
CA THR A 15 -15.68 -58.06 41.90
C THR A 15 -16.31 -58.09 40.50
N GLY A 16 -15.45 -58.21 39.46
CA GLY A 16 -15.83 -58.76 38.16
C GLY A 16 -14.73 -58.73 37.09
N ASN A 17 -13.88 -59.75 37.06
CA ASN A 17 -12.82 -59.96 36.06
C ASN A 17 -13.19 -61.15 35.15
N ARG A 18 -13.28 -60.98 33.81
CA ARG A 18 -13.08 -62.04 32.80
C ARG A 18 -12.58 -61.48 31.45
N PRO A 19 -11.61 -62.14 30.79
CA PRO A 19 -11.01 -61.73 29.51
C PRO A 19 -11.48 -62.59 28.31
N VAL A 20 -11.53 -62.07 27.07
CA VAL A 20 -11.32 -62.85 25.82
C VAL A 20 -10.81 -61.95 24.67
N THR A 21 -9.73 -62.44 24.06
CA THR A 21 -8.92 -62.08 22.89
C THR A 21 -9.68 -61.94 21.56
N THR A 22 -9.32 -60.99 20.67
CA THR A 22 -9.42 -61.19 19.19
C THR A 22 -8.46 -60.28 18.39
N ALA A 23 -7.50 -60.94 17.72
CA ALA A 23 -6.79 -60.62 16.47
C ALA A 23 -6.15 -59.22 16.24
N ILE A 24 -4.82 -59.17 16.33
CA ILE A 24 -4.00 -58.25 15.55
C ILE A 24 -4.09 -58.68 14.08
N ARG A 25 -4.76 -57.89 13.24
CA ARG A 25 -4.60 -57.96 11.78
C ARG A 25 -3.20 -57.40 11.44
N PRO A 26 -2.42 -58.02 10.54
CA PRO A 26 -1.24 -57.36 10.02
C PRO A 26 -1.71 -56.13 9.25
N ALA A 27 -1.24 -54.96 9.66
CA ALA A 27 -1.31 -53.78 8.82
C ALA A 27 -0.61 -54.14 7.52
N THR A 28 -1.39 -54.19 6.44
CA THR A 28 -0.90 -54.33 5.08
C THR A 28 0.21 -53.30 4.86
N GLU A 29 1.38 -53.80 4.50
CA GLU A 29 2.41 -53.02 3.80
C GLU A 29 1.73 -52.23 2.68
N GLY A 30 1.83 -50.91 2.75
CA GLY A 30 1.19 -49.99 1.82
C GLY A 30 1.77 -48.59 1.96
N SER A 31 2.83 -48.34 1.18
CA SER A 31 3.36 -47.03 0.78
C SER A 31 3.72 -46.01 1.88
N GLY A 32 4.79 -46.28 2.63
CA GLY A 32 5.51 -45.26 3.43
C GLY A 32 6.49 -44.41 2.60
N VAL A 33 6.20 -44.16 1.32
CA VAL A 33 7.10 -43.44 0.38
C VAL A 33 6.51 -42.07 -0.06
N THR A 34 5.25 -41.76 0.28
CA THR A 34 4.45 -40.78 -0.48
C THR A 34 4.06 -39.49 0.24
N THR A 35 4.85 -38.99 1.20
CA THR A 35 4.59 -37.64 1.77
C THR A 35 5.78 -36.72 1.56
N LEU A 36 7.01 -37.17 1.87
CA LEU A 36 8.21 -36.36 1.64
C LEU A 36 8.59 -36.28 0.16
N GLN A 37 8.41 -37.35 -0.62
CA GLN A 37 8.70 -37.31 -2.06
C GLN A 37 7.70 -36.45 -2.84
N THR A 38 6.44 -36.37 -2.41
CA THR A 38 5.41 -35.49 -2.98
C THR A 38 5.66 -34.05 -2.59
N LEU A 39 5.90 -33.74 -1.31
CA LEU A 39 6.28 -32.39 -0.86
C LEU A 39 7.57 -31.89 -1.54
N VAL A 40 8.63 -32.70 -1.59
CA VAL A 40 9.89 -32.33 -2.27
C VAL A 40 9.72 -32.30 -3.79
N ARG A 41 8.84 -33.11 -4.38
CA ARG A 41 8.49 -32.98 -5.81
C ARG A 41 7.71 -31.71 -6.06
N ASP A 42 6.77 -31.34 -5.19
CA ASP A 42 5.98 -30.13 -5.31
C ASP A 42 6.89 -28.90 -5.18
N GLU A 43 7.84 -28.89 -4.23
CA GLU A 43 8.85 -27.82 -4.13
C GLU A 43 9.76 -27.73 -5.37
N ARG A 44 10.26 -28.87 -5.86
CA ARG A 44 11.14 -28.90 -7.05
C ARG A 44 10.39 -28.56 -8.34
N VAL A 45 9.14 -28.99 -8.47
CA VAL A 45 8.28 -28.68 -9.61
C VAL A 45 7.89 -27.21 -9.56
N ASN A 46 7.48 -26.69 -8.39
CA ASN A 46 7.22 -25.27 -8.17
C ASN A 46 8.44 -24.43 -8.53
N ALA A 47 9.62 -24.81 -8.05
CA ALA A 47 10.86 -24.12 -8.38
C ALA A 47 11.18 -24.19 -9.88
N ALA A 48 11.05 -25.36 -10.52
CA ALA A 48 11.31 -25.50 -11.96
C ALA A 48 10.36 -24.64 -12.80
N LEU A 49 9.07 -24.60 -12.46
CA LEU A 49 8.08 -23.75 -13.11
C LEU A 49 8.34 -22.25 -12.84
N GLY A 50 8.69 -21.90 -11.60
CA GLY A 50 9.06 -20.54 -11.23
C GLY A 50 10.30 -20.04 -12.00
N TRP A 51 11.35 -20.85 -12.12
CA TRP A 51 12.53 -20.51 -12.91
C TRP A 51 12.23 -20.43 -14.41
N THR A 52 11.27 -21.21 -14.89
CA THR A 52 10.77 -21.10 -16.27
C THR A 52 10.08 -19.75 -16.48
N ALA A 53 9.25 -19.30 -15.53
CA ALA A 53 8.65 -17.97 -15.57
C ALA A 53 9.70 -16.85 -15.54
N VAL A 54 10.74 -16.96 -14.69
CA VAL A 54 11.87 -16.01 -14.67
C VAL A 54 12.60 -15.97 -16.01
N ALA A 55 12.87 -17.13 -16.61
CA ALA A 55 13.51 -17.21 -17.92
C ALA A 55 12.63 -16.55 -19.01
N ALA A 56 11.31 -16.75 -18.96
CA ALA A 56 10.37 -16.08 -19.86
C ALA A 56 10.42 -14.56 -19.68
N LEU A 57 10.36 -14.05 -18.44
CA LEU A 57 10.46 -12.61 -18.16
C LEU A 57 11.76 -12.00 -18.66
N ALA A 58 12.90 -12.67 -18.42
CA ALA A 58 14.21 -12.23 -18.91
C ALA A 58 14.31 -12.26 -20.45
N ALA A 59 13.76 -13.29 -21.08
CA ALA A 59 13.72 -13.40 -22.54
C ALA A 59 12.83 -12.32 -23.16
N THR A 60 11.66 -12.05 -22.58
CA THR A 60 10.76 -10.97 -23.00
C THR A 60 11.43 -9.61 -22.85
N ALA A 61 12.13 -9.37 -21.74
CA ALA A 61 12.88 -8.12 -21.55
C ALA A 61 13.99 -7.95 -22.60
N GLY A 62 14.76 -9.01 -22.87
CA GLY A 62 15.79 -8.98 -23.91
C GLY A 62 15.23 -8.77 -25.31
N TRP A 63 14.07 -9.38 -25.61
CA TRP A 63 13.35 -9.18 -26.85
C TRP A 63 12.86 -7.75 -27.00
N SER A 64 12.20 -7.19 -25.98
CA SER A 64 11.73 -5.80 -26.00
C SER A 64 12.87 -4.80 -26.18
N LEU A 65 14.00 -5.03 -25.51
CA LEU A 65 15.19 -4.20 -25.69
C LEU A 65 15.71 -4.26 -27.14
N ALA A 66 15.73 -5.45 -27.75
CA ALA A 66 16.13 -5.61 -29.14
C ALA A 66 15.18 -4.92 -30.13
N GLN A 67 13.90 -4.80 -29.77
CA GLN A 67 12.88 -4.09 -30.53
C GLN A 67 12.87 -2.56 -30.25
N GLY A 68 13.73 -2.07 -29.35
CA GLY A 68 13.77 -0.67 -28.95
C GLY A 68 12.73 -0.26 -27.92
N ASP A 69 11.92 -1.20 -27.41
CA ASP A 69 10.97 -0.97 -26.32
C ASP A 69 11.70 -1.05 -24.96
N VAL A 70 12.41 0.03 -24.65
CA VAL A 70 13.26 0.14 -23.45
C VAL A 70 12.42 0.06 -22.17
N LEU A 71 11.25 0.71 -22.14
CA LEU A 71 10.41 0.74 -20.95
C LEU A 71 9.88 -0.65 -20.60
N TRP A 72 9.41 -1.42 -21.58
CA TRP A 72 8.97 -2.78 -21.29
C TRP A 72 10.12 -3.72 -20.95
N ALA A 73 11.29 -3.51 -21.54
CA ALA A 73 12.48 -4.23 -21.14
C ALA A 73 12.78 -4.00 -19.65
N VAL A 74 12.71 -2.75 -19.18
CA VAL A 74 12.86 -2.39 -17.76
C VAL A 74 11.76 -3.04 -16.92
N PHE A 75 10.51 -3.04 -17.37
CA PHE A 75 9.40 -3.72 -16.67
C PHE A 75 9.65 -5.22 -16.49
N GLY A 76 10.01 -5.92 -17.57
CA GLY A 76 10.29 -7.35 -17.56
C GLY A 76 11.50 -7.70 -16.69
N LEU A 77 12.57 -6.91 -16.75
CA LEU A 77 13.76 -7.06 -15.89
C LEU A 77 13.43 -6.81 -14.41
N SER A 78 12.62 -5.80 -14.11
CA SER A 78 12.19 -5.49 -12.73
C SER A 78 11.32 -6.62 -12.17
N SER A 79 10.39 -7.13 -12.98
CA SER A 79 9.54 -8.28 -12.65
C SER A 79 10.36 -9.55 -12.39
N ALA A 80 11.34 -9.85 -13.24
CA ALA A 80 12.26 -10.96 -13.05
C ALA A 80 13.09 -10.77 -11.76
N THR A 81 13.56 -9.55 -11.50
CA THR A 81 14.35 -9.21 -10.31
C THR A 81 13.55 -9.46 -9.04
N VAL A 82 12.33 -8.94 -8.95
CA VAL A 82 11.42 -9.17 -7.80
C VAL A 82 11.20 -10.67 -7.62
N THR A 83 10.86 -11.39 -8.70
CA THR A 83 10.57 -12.83 -8.63
C THR A 83 11.73 -13.68 -8.09
N VAL A 84 12.98 -13.29 -8.34
CA VAL A 84 14.16 -14.05 -7.85
C VAL A 84 14.62 -13.64 -6.45
N LEU A 85 14.08 -12.56 -5.87
CA LEU A 85 14.50 -12.06 -4.56
C LEU A 85 14.48 -13.15 -3.47
N PRO A 86 13.43 -13.99 -3.33
CA PRO A 86 13.40 -15.02 -2.29
C PRO A 86 14.51 -16.05 -2.44
N ALA A 87 14.79 -16.49 -3.68
CA ALA A 87 15.81 -17.48 -3.98
C ALA A 87 17.23 -16.93 -3.73
N VAL A 88 17.48 -15.68 -4.15
CA VAL A 88 18.78 -15.01 -4.00
C VAL A 88 19.06 -14.69 -2.53
N TRP A 89 18.09 -14.10 -1.84
CA TRP A 89 18.22 -13.72 -0.42
C TRP A 89 18.32 -14.96 0.48
N GLY A 90 17.47 -15.95 0.22
CA GLY A 90 17.48 -17.24 0.90
C GLY A 90 18.68 -18.13 0.54
N ARG A 91 19.45 -17.78 -0.49
CA ARG A 91 20.54 -18.59 -1.07
C ARG A 91 20.11 -20.03 -1.37
N ASP A 92 18.87 -20.19 -1.82
CA ASP A 92 18.25 -21.48 -2.08
C ASP A 92 17.41 -21.41 -3.36
N PRO A 93 17.80 -22.08 -4.45
CA PRO A 93 17.07 -22.03 -5.72
C PRO A 93 15.70 -22.70 -5.67
N LEU A 94 15.37 -23.45 -4.59
CA LEU A 94 14.04 -24.02 -4.38
C LEU A 94 13.06 -23.05 -3.72
N ARG A 95 13.55 -21.96 -3.11
CA ARG A 95 12.72 -20.91 -2.51
C ARG A 95 12.15 -19.98 -3.57
N MET A 96 11.06 -20.42 -4.20
CA MET A 96 10.31 -19.64 -5.19
C MET A 96 8.89 -19.38 -4.70
N LEU A 97 8.29 -18.29 -5.18
CA LEU A 97 6.86 -18.03 -5.04
C LEU A 97 6.02 -19.14 -5.70
N PRO A 98 4.71 -19.23 -5.39
CA PRO A 98 3.81 -20.13 -6.09
C PRO A 98 3.88 -19.94 -7.61
N ALA A 99 4.20 -21.01 -8.32
CA ALA A 99 4.47 -20.99 -9.76
C ALA A 99 3.27 -20.48 -10.56
N GLU A 100 2.04 -20.66 -10.07
CA GLU A 100 0.81 -20.16 -10.67
C GLU A 100 0.81 -18.63 -10.75
N VAL A 101 1.21 -17.95 -9.67
CA VAL A 101 1.29 -16.48 -9.61
C VAL A 101 2.36 -15.98 -10.57
N LEU A 102 3.52 -16.65 -10.59
CA LEU A 102 4.63 -16.31 -11.50
C LEU A 102 4.28 -16.58 -12.96
N ALA A 103 3.54 -17.65 -13.24
CA ALA A 103 3.08 -17.99 -14.58
C ALA A 103 2.08 -16.96 -15.10
N VAL A 104 1.15 -16.47 -14.26
CA VAL A 104 0.22 -15.40 -14.63
C VAL A 104 0.99 -14.12 -14.97
N LEU A 105 1.94 -13.70 -14.12
CA LEU A 105 2.78 -12.53 -14.39
C LEU A 105 3.55 -12.70 -15.71
N ALA A 106 4.28 -13.82 -15.88
CA ALA A 106 5.04 -14.07 -17.09
C ALA A 106 4.16 -14.15 -18.34
N ALA A 107 2.98 -14.78 -18.26
CA ALA A 107 2.04 -14.86 -19.36
C ALA A 107 1.54 -13.47 -19.77
N LEU A 108 1.15 -12.61 -18.83
CA LEU A 108 0.70 -11.24 -19.12
C LEU A 108 1.84 -10.40 -19.72
N VAL A 109 3.06 -10.55 -19.20
CA VAL A 109 4.25 -9.86 -19.75
C VAL A 109 4.55 -10.27 -21.18
N VAL A 110 4.42 -11.56 -21.50
CA VAL A 110 4.58 -12.11 -22.85
C VAL A 110 3.42 -11.69 -23.77
N LEU A 111 2.17 -11.76 -23.29
CA LEU A 111 0.96 -11.42 -24.04
C LEU A 111 0.98 -9.98 -24.55
N ARG A 112 1.50 -9.05 -23.73
CA ARG A 112 1.73 -7.66 -24.14
C ARG A 112 2.63 -7.60 -25.37
N VAL A 113 3.78 -8.29 -25.36
CA VAL A 113 4.77 -8.23 -26.44
C VAL A 113 4.26 -8.83 -27.75
N VAL A 114 3.39 -9.85 -27.68
CA VAL A 114 2.77 -10.43 -28.87
C VAL A 114 1.59 -9.61 -29.41
N GLY A 115 1.27 -8.47 -28.78
CA GLY A 115 0.22 -7.54 -29.22
C GLY A 115 -1.20 -8.03 -28.93
N VAL A 116 -1.36 -9.06 -28.10
CA VAL A 116 -2.68 -9.56 -27.72
C VAL A 116 -3.19 -8.72 -26.57
N THR A 117 -4.22 -7.89 -26.83
CA THR A 117 -4.89 -7.06 -25.82
C THR A 117 -3.92 -6.19 -25.03
N GLU A 118 -3.04 -5.44 -25.72
CA GLU A 118 -1.87 -4.76 -25.16
C GLU A 118 -2.16 -3.98 -23.87
N ALA A 119 -3.22 -3.17 -23.86
CA ALA A 119 -3.65 -2.42 -22.67
C ALA A 119 -4.02 -3.35 -21.50
N PHE A 120 -4.88 -4.35 -21.74
CA PHE A 120 -5.28 -5.31 -20.70
C PHE A 120 -4.11 -6.15 -20.19
N ALA A 121 -3.20 -6.56 -21.08
CA ALA A 121 -2.01 -7.31 -20.71
C ALA A 121 -1.03 -6.45 -19.90
N GLY A 122 -0.89 -5.16 -20.25
CA GLY A 122 -0.11 -4.18 -19.50
C GLY A 122 -0.61 -3.97 -18.08
N TYR A 123 -1.87 -3.53 -17.91
CA TYR A 123 -2.44 -3.32 -16.58
C TYR A 123 -2.53 -4.62 -15.77
N GLY A 124 -2.85 -5.73 -16.44
CA GLY A 124 -2.83 -7.06 -15.85
C GLY A 124 -1.45 -7.44 -15.33
N ALA A 125 -0.39 -7.19 -16.10
CA ALA A 125 0.98 -7.46 -15.67
C ALA A 125 1.37 -6.59 -14.48
N THR A 126 0.99 -5.31 -14.46
CA THR A 126 1.21 -4.41 -13.31
C THR A 126 0.51 -4.92 -12.05
N ALA A 127 -0.75 -5.35 -12.16
CA ALA A 127 -1.48 -5.93 -11.04
C ALA A 127 -0.91 -7.30 -10.60
N ALA A 128 -0.45 -8.11 -11.55
CA ALA A 128 0.22 -9.38 -11.25
C ALA A 128 1.57 -9.16 -10.56
N LEU A 129 2.31 -8.09 -10.90
CA LEU A 129 3.54 -7.71 -10.20
C LEU A 129 3.23 -7.22 -8.78
N ALA A 130 2.20 -6.39 -8.61
CA ALA A 130 1.73 -5.97 -7.28
C ALA A 130 1.34 -7.18 -6.41
N LEU A 131 0.70 -8.17 -7.03
CA LEU A 131 0.35 -9.44 -6.38
C LEU A 131 1.60 -10.25 -6.02
N VAL A 132 2.57 -10.38 -6.91
CA VAL A 132 3.87 -11.04 -6.63
C VAL A 132 4.54 -10.38 -5.44
N ILE A 133 4.58 -9.05 -5.39
CA ILE A 133 5.12 -8.29 -4.25
C ILE A 133 4.34 -8.63 -2.98
N ALA A 134 3.01 -8.62 -3.02
CA ALA A 134 2.17 -8.96 -1.87
C ALA A 134 2.40 -10.38 -1.35
N VAL A 135 2.46 -11.38 -2.24
CA VAL A 135 2.74 -12.77 -1.88
C VAL A 135 4.17 -12.92 -1.34
N GLU A 136 5.14 -12.21 -1.91
CA GLU A 136 6.51 -12.23 -1.41
C GLU A 136 6.62 -11.71 0.02
N ILE A 137 5.93 -10.61 0.30
CA ILE A 137 5.83 -10.04 1.63
C ILE A 137 5.17 -11.05 2.58
N ASP A 138 4.03 -11.61 2.22
CA ASP A 138 3.27 -12.54 3.06
C ASP A 138 4.02 -13.84 3.36
N VAL A 139 4.69 -14.41 2.34
CA VAL A 139 5.32 -15.73 2.43
C VAL A 139 6.74 -15.68 3.00
N PHE A 140 7.52 -14.65 2.64
CA PHE A 140 8.96 -14.61 2.94
C PHE A 140 9.35 -13.59 4.00
N THR A 141 8.42 -12.75 4.45
CA THR A 141 8.66 -11.83 5.57
C THR A 141 7.85 -12.23 6.80
N ARG A 142 8.01 -11.49 7.90
CA ARG A 142 7.20 -11.71 9.11
C ARG A 142 5.84 -11.01 9.03
N VAL A 143 5.55 -10.38 7.90
CA VAL A 143 4.29 -9.68 7.67
C VAL A 143 3.25 -10.71 7.29
N GLU A 144 2.24 -10.89 8.14
CA GLU A 144 1.05 -11.67 7.78
C GLU A 144 0.03 -10.72 7.13
N LEU A 145 -0.29 -10.92 5.85
CA LEU A 145 -1.35 -10.19 5.16
C LEU A 145 -2.66 -10.97 5.34
N THR A 146 -3.41 -10.70 6.42
CA THR A 146 -4.72 -11.35 6.63
C THR A 146 -5.64 -11.21 5.41
N GLY A 147 -6.48 -12.22 5.17
CA GLY A 147 -7.25 -12.39 3.95
C GLY A 147 -7.80 -11.09 3.35
N TRP A 148 -8.66 -10.35 4.06
CA TRP A 148 -9.29 -9.14 3.49
C TRP A 148 -8.32 -7.96 3.32
N PHE A 149 -7.21 -7.90 4.06
CA PHE A 149 -6.20 -6.85 3.96
C PHE A 149 -5.40 -6.95 2.66
N SER A 150 -5.33 -8.14 2.06
CA SER A 150 -4.68 -8.35 0.77
C SER A 150 -5.34 -7.56 -0.37
N VAL A 151 -6.66 -7.35 -0.34
CA VAL A 151 -7.40 -6.61 -1.37
C VAL A 151 -6.97 -5.14 -1.45
N PRO A 152 -7.09 -4.33 -0.37
CA PRO A 152 -6.65 -2.94 -0.41
C PRO A 152 -5.13 -2.85 -0.61
N PHE A 153 -4.34 -3.78 -0.08
CA PHE A 153 -2.88 -3.77 -0.29
C PHE A 153 -2.51 -3.93 -1.76
N VAL A 154 -3.08 -4.91 -2.47
CA VAL A 154 -2.84 -5.13 -3.90
C VAL A 154 -3.34 -3.94 -4.72
N ALA A 155 -4.52 -3.39 -4.41
CA ALA A 155 -5.06 -2.22 -5.10
C ALA A 155 -4.16 -0.98 -4.95
N ILE A 156 -3.73 -0.68 -3.71
CA ILE A 156 -2.80 0.42 -3.40
C ILE A 156 -1.47 0.23 -4.12
N THR A 157 -0.91 -0.99 -4.06
CA THR A 157 0.37 -1.29 -4.71
C THR A 157 0.26 -1.18 -6.23
N THR A 158 -0.85 -1.63 -6.81
CA THR A 158 -1.09 -1.52 -8.26
C THR A 158 -1.22 -0.06 -8.69
N ALA A 159 -2.02 0.75 -7.98
CA ALA A 159 -2.17 2.18 -8.28
C ALA A 159 -0.83 2.92 -8.16
N ALA A 160 -0.05 2.63 -7.11
CA ALA A 160 1.28 3.22 -6.93
C ALA A 160 2.26 2.81 -8.04
N LEU A 161 2.27 1.54 -8.46
CA LEU A 161 3.09 1.09 -9.58
C LEU A 161 2.66 1.73 -10.90
N ALA A 162 1.35 1.93 -11.11
CA ALA A 162 0.84 2.64 -12.28
C ALA A 162 1.26 4.13 -12.28
N ALA A 163 1.25 4.79 -11.12
CA ALA A 163 1.77 6.16 -10.99
C ALA A 163 3.26 6.24 -11.38
N VAL A 164 4.08 5.31 -10.85
CA VAL A 164 5.51 5.24 -11.19
C VAL A 164 5.69 4.97 -12.68
N TRP A 165 4.87 4.10 -13.27
CA TRP A 165 4.88 3.80 -14.69
C TRP A 165 4.57 5.03 -15.54
N GLY A 166 3.50 5.77 -15.24
CA GLY A 166 3.15 7.01 -15.93
C GLY A 166 4.23 8.08 -15.83
N ILE A 167 4.91 8.19 -14.67
CA ILE A 167 6.08 9.07 -14.51
C ILE A 167 7.23 8.63 -15.44
N LEU A 168 7.47 7.32 -15.56
CA LEU A 168 8.51 6.77 -16.44
C LEU A 168 8.18 6.99 -17.92
N GLU A 169 6.92 6.82 -18.34
CA GLU A 169 6.46 7.09 -19.71
C GLU A 169 6.64 8.56 -20.06
N TYR A 170 6.16 9.46 -19.21
CA TYR A 170 6.35 10.89 -19.38
C TYR A 170 7.84 11.29 -19.43
N THR A 171 8.65 10.73 -18.53
CA THR A 171 10.11 10.97 -18.51
C THR A 171 10.76 10.43 -19.79
N SER A 172 10.31 9.28 -20.29
CA SER A 172 10.79 8.71 -21.55
C SER A 172 10.45 9.61 -22.73
N ASP A 173 9.22 10.12 -22.79
CA ASP A 173 8.80 11.02 -23.87
C ASP A 173 9.64 12.32 -23.86
N LEU A 174 10.00 12.82 -22.68
CA LEU A 174 10.88 13.99 -22.53
C LEU A 174 12.34 13.75 -22.90
N PHE A 175 12.95 12.65 -22.40
CA PHE A 175 14.41 12.46 -22.46
C PHE A 175 14.86 11.49 -23.55
N LEU A 176 14.01 10.53 -23.92
CA LEU A 176 14.29 9.51 -24.94
C LEU A 176 13.54 9.80 -26.26
N GLY A 177 12.64 10.78 -26.27
CA GLY A 177 11.88 11.17 -27.47
C GLY A 177 10.86 10.10 -27.89
N THR A 178 10.37 9.31 -26.95
CA THR A 178 9.26 8.36 -27.18
C THR A 178 7.93 9.11 -27.33
N SER A 179 6.88 8.38 -27.67
CA SER A 179 5.50 8.90 -27.74
C SER A 179 4.56 7.90 -27.08
N MET A 180 4.83 7.63 -25.80
CA MET A 180 4.10 6.65 -24.99
C MET A 180 2.76 7.22 -24.51
N LEU A 181 2.71 8.50 -24.14
CA LEU A 181 1.50 9.17 -23.68
C LEU A 181 0.97 10.12 -24.75
N ALA A 182 -0.25 9.90 -25.22
CA ALA A 182 -0.86 10.75 -26.25
C ALA A 182 -1.33 12.09 -25.68
N ASP A 183 -2.03 12.06 -24.55
CA ASP A 183 -2.56 13.24 -23.87
C ASP A 183 -2.85 12.95 -22.38
N THR A 184 -3.41 13.94 -21.67
CA THR A 184 -3.78 13.79 -20.25
C THR A 184 -4.84 12.72 -20.02
N ALA A 185 -5.80 12.58 -20.93
CA ALA A 185 -6.88 11.62 -20.78
C ALA A 185 -6.37 10.18 -20.92
N ASP A 186 -5.37 9.96 -21.77
CA ASP A 186 -4.67 8.70 -21.94
C ASP A 186 -4.09 8.22 -20.59
N LEU A 187 -3.25 9.05 -19.95
CA LEU A 187 -2.70 8.76 -18.62
C LEU A 187 -3.79 8.57 -17.56
N MET A 188 -4.86 9.37 -17.58
CA MET A 188 -5.96 9.23 -16.61
C MET A 188 -6.68 7.89 -16.75
N TRP A 189 -6.96 7.46 -17.97
CA TRP A 189 -7.57 6.16 -18.20
C TRP A 189 -6.64 5.00 -17.83
N ASP A 190 -5.33 5.14 -18.05
CA ASP A 190 -4.34 4.18 -17.57
C ASP A 190 -4.39 4.01 -16.05
N LEU A 191 -4.39 5.12 -15.31
CA LEU A 191 -4.48 5.11 -13.84
C LEU A 191 -5.81 4.53 -13.33
N VAL A 192 -6.93 4.90 -13.97
CA VAL A 192 -8.26 4.36 -13.63
C VAL A 192 -8.31 2.85 -13.87
N LEU A 193 -7.88 2.39 -15.04
CA LEU A 193 -7.91 0.98 -15.42
C LEU A 193 -6.95 0.16 -14.57
N ALA A 194 -5.73 0.63 -14.33
CA ALA A 194 -4.78 -0.05 -13.44
C ALA A 194 -5.32 -0.18 -12.01
N THR A 195 -5.93 0.89 -11.47
CA THR A 195 -6.56 0.84 -10.14
C THR A 195 -7.71 -0.17 -10.10
N ALA A 196 -8.58 -0.18 -11.11
CA ALA A 196 -9.68 -1.13 -11.21
C ALA A 196 -9.19 -2.59 -11.34
N VAL A 197 -8.19 -2.85 -12.18
CA VAL A 197 -7.56 -4.16 -12.35
C VAL A 197 -6.88 -4.59 -11.05
N GLY A 198 -6.24 -3.67 -10.32
CA GLY A 198 -5.64 -3.92 -9.01
C GLY A 198 -6.67 -4.38 -7.97
N VAL A 199 -7.85 -3.74 -7.93
CA VAL A 199 -8.96 -4.16 -7.06
C VAL A 199 -9.44 -5.57 -7.43
N VAL A 200 -9.63 -5.84 -8.72
CA VAL A 200 -10.03 -7.17 -9.21
C VAL A 200 -8.97 -8.22 -8.88
N GLY A 201 -7.69 -7.93 -9.10
CA GLY A 201 -6.57 -8.80 -8.75
C GLY A 201 -6.51 -9.10 -7.25
N GLY A 202 -6.72 -8.08 -6.42
CA GLY A 202 -6.84 -8.24 -4.97
C GLY A 202 -7.99 -9.15 -4.57
N LEU A 203 -9.17 -9.02 -5.19
CA LEU A 203 -10.33 -9.89 -4.93
C LEU A 203 -10.07 -11.34 -5.37
N VAL A 204 -9.45 -11.54 -6.53
CA VAL A 204 -9.05 -12.88 -7.01
C VAL A 204 -8.06 -13.52 -6.05
N PHE A 205 -7.09 -12.75 -5.57
CA PHE A 205 -6.11 -13.24 -4.61
C PHE A 205 -6.72 -13.56 -3.25
N TRP A 206 -7.61 -12.70 -2.75
CA TRP A 206 -8.38 -12.98 -1.54
C TRP A 206 -9.14 -14.30 -1.66
N ALA A 207 -9.82 -14.53 -2.79
CA ALA A 207 -10.52 -15.79 -3.07
C ALA A 207 -9.57 -16.99 -3.20
N TYR A 208 -8.35 -16.78 -3.73
CA TYR A 208 -7.31 -17.80 -3.81
C TYR A 208 -6.83 -18.22 -2.41
N ILE A 209 -6.44 -17.27 -1.55
CA ILE A 209 -6.00 -17.57 -0.17
C ILE A 209 -7.12 -18.20 0.66
N HIS A 210 -8.36 -17.70 0.53
CA HIS A 210 -9.51 -18.25 1.25
C HIS A 210 -9.76 -19.73 0.95
N ARG A 211 -9.38 -20.24 -0.24
CA ARG A 211 -9.52 -21.65 -0.59
C ARG A 211 -8.52 -22.57 0.12
N TYR A 212 -7.44 -22.05 0.67
CA TYR A 212 -6.36 -22.83 1.29
C TYR A 212 -6.31 -22.71 2.82
N HIS A 213 -7.00 -21.73 3.41
CA HIS A 213 -7.03 -21.53 4.87
C HIS A 213 -8.47 -21.31 5.37
N ASP A 214 -9.15 -22.39 5.74
CA ASP A 214 -10.21 -22.37 6.75
C ASP A 214 -9.60 -22.82 8.08
N GLY A 215 -9.61 -21.92 9.05
CA GLY A 215 -9.24 -22.20 10.43
C GLY A 215 -7.98 -21.45 10.86
N LEU A 216 -8.18 -20.33 11.54
CA LEU A 216 -7.65 -20.04 12.87
C LEU A 216 -8.08 -18.62 13.25
N ASP A 217 -9.36 -18.47 13.64
CA ASP A 217 -9.75 -17.37 14.52
C ASP A 217 -9.13 -17.64 15.89
N GLY A 218 -7.99 -17.01 16.16
CA GLY A 218 -7.39 -17.00 17.50
C GLY A 218 -8.20 -16.12 18.46
N PRO A 219 -8.23 -16.43 19.76
CA PRO A 219 -8.98 -15.66 20.74
C PRO A 219 -8.47 -14.21 20.80
N ASP A 220 -9.40 -13.26 20.78
CA ASP A 220 -9.21 -11.81 20.92
C ASP A 220 -8.06 -11.49 21.89
N GLY A 221 -6.94 -11.01 21.35
CA GLY A 221 -5.81 -10.52 22.13
C GLY A 221 -6.21 -9.30 22.95
N ASP A 222 -5.83 -9.31 24.23
CA ASP A 222 -6.06 -8.23 25.20
C ASP A 222 -5.63 -6.86 24.63
N ARG A 223 -6.63 -6.01 24.35
CA ARG A 223 -6.46 -4.67 23.75
C ARG A 223 -5.73 -3.76 24.73
N ARG A 224 -4.40 -3.82 24.76
CA ARG A 224 -3.61 -2.88 25.55
C ARG A 224 -3.83 -1.47 25.01
N ARG A 225 -4.48 -0.61 25.80
CA ARG A 225 -4.63 0.82 25.49
C ARG A 225 -3.23 1.44 25.28
N PRO A 226 -3.03 2.25 24.22
CA PRO A 226 -1.83 3.08 24.14
C PRO A 226 -1.69 3.91 25.43
N PRO A 227 -0.47 4.09 25.95
CA PRO A 227 -0.24 5.04 27.02
C PRO A 227 -0.70 6.44 26.57
N ASP A 228 -1.34 7.18 27.47
CA ASP A 228 -1.74 8.55 27.21
C ASP A 228 -0.47 9.36 26.93
N ARG A 229 -0.30 9.79 25.68
CA ARG A 229 0.67 10.85 25.37
C ARG A 229 0.00 12.16 25.76
N ASP A 230 0.75 13.03 26.43
CA ASP A 230 0.33 14.41 26.72
C ASP A 230 0.19 15.20 25.41
N VAL A 231 -0.95 15.06 24.74
CA VAL A 231 -1.26 15.76 23.50
C VAL A 231 -1.82 17.13 23.86
N VAL A 232 -1.08 18.18 23.53
CA VAL A 232 -1.57 19.56 23.69
C VAL A 232 -2.60 19.85 22.58
N PRO A 233 -3.88 20.07 22.92
CA PRO A 233 -4.92 20.37 21.94
C PRO A 233 -4.71 21.76 21.33
N VAL A 234 -5.24 21.97 20.12
CA VAL A 234 -5.10 23.28 19.45
C VAL A 234 -5.70 24.42 20.29
N SER A 235 -6.78 24.18 21.03
CA SER A 235 -7.46 25.16 21.89
C SER A 235 -6.56 25.77 22.96
N GLU A 236 -5.62 24.99 23.47
CA GLU A 236 -4.68 25.39 24.53
C GLU A 236 -3.36 25.93 23.98
N SER A 237 -3.09 25.69 22.68
CA SER A 237 -1.89 26.11 21.98
C SER A 237 -2.02 27.53 21.40
N ARG A 238 -0.88 28.22 21.25
CA ARG A 238 -0.78 29.49 20.49
C ARG A 238 -1.13 29.30 19.00
N LEU A 239 -1.07 28.08 18.48
CA LEU A 239 -1.44 27.74 17.10
C LEU A 239 -2.95 27.90 16.82
N ARG A 240 -3.80 28.07 17.83
CA ARG A 240 -5.23 28.36 17.62
C ARG A 240 -5.46 29.61 16.78
N TYR A 241 -4.68 30.67 17.01
CA TYR A 241 -4.89 31.95 16.34
C TYR A 241 -4.71 31.84 14.82
N PRO A 242 -3.57 31.31 14.31
CA PRO A 242 -3.43 31.12 12.87
C PRO A 242 -4.43 30.10 12.30
N VAL A 243 -4.76 29.03 13.02
CA VAL A 243 -5.77 28.05 12.57
C VAL A 243 -7.15 28.69 12.38
N HIS A 244 -7.62 29.48 13.35
CA HIS A 244 -8.89 30.19 13.24
C HIS A 244 -8.84 31.28 12.18
N GLY A 245 -7.71 31.97 12.03
CA GLY A 245 -7.51 32.94 10.95
C GLY A 245 -7.64 32.31 9.56
N MET A 246 -6.94 31.20 9.32
CA MET A 246 -7.04 30.45 8.05
C MET A 246 -8.46 29.98 7.78
N ARG A 247 -9.14 29.39 8.78
CA ARG A 247 -10.54 28.96 8.65
C ARG A 247 -11.50 30.13 8.35
N ALA A 248 -11.28 31.28 8.98
CA ALA A 248 -12.08 32.48 8.70
C ALA A 248 -11.88 32.96 7.26
N VAL A 249 -10.65 32.96 6.75
CA VAL A 249 -10.36 33.29 5.35
C VAL A 249 -11.01 32.30 4.39
N LEU A 250 -10.91 30.98 4.64
CA LEU A 250 -11.60 29.97 3.84
C LEU A 250 -13.11 30.20 3.81
N LEU A 251 -13.71 30.50 4.97
CA LEU A 251 -15.14 30.82 5.05
C LEU A 251 -15.50 32.08 4.22
N LEU A 252 -14.64 33.11 4.25
CA LEU A 252 -14.82 34.31 3.44
C LEU A 252 -14.69 34.02 1.94
N ILE A 253 -13.77 33.14 1.55
CA ILE A 253 -13.62 32.70 0.15
C ILE A 253 -14.87 31.93 -0.30
N VAL A 254 -15.39 31.01 0.52
CA VAL A 254 -16.65 30.30 0.25
C VAL A 254 -17.80 31.29 0.08
N ALA A 255 -17.97 32.23 1.02
CA ALA A 255 -19.03 33.23 0.97
C ALA A 255 -18.90 34.14 -0.27
N GLY A 256 -17.67 34.60 -0.58
CA GLY A 256 -17.38 35.40 -1.77
C GLY A 256 -17.64 34.63 -3.06
N GLY A 257 -17.26 33.35 -3.12
CA GLY A 257 -17.55 32.45 -4.24
C GLY A 257 -19.05 32.27 -4.47
N LEU A 258 -19.84 32.12 -3.41
CA LEU A 258 -21.31 32.03 -3.49
C LEU A 258 -21.93 33.32 -4.03
N VAL A 259 -21.47 34.49 -3.54
CA VAL A 259 -21.95 35.80 -4.01
C VAL A 259 -21.59 36.05 -5.47
N THR A 260 -20.42 35.58 -5.90
CA THR A 260 -19.92 35.75 -7.29
C THR A 260 -20.35 34.64 -8.24
N GLY A 261 -21.05 33.61 -7.77
CA GLY A 261 -21.47 32.46 -8.59
C GLY A 261 -20.33 31.54 -9.03
N ARG A 262 -19.15 31.60 -8.39
CA ARG A 262 -17.97 30.78 -8.72
C ARG A 262 -18.05 29.41 -8.05
N PHE A 263 -18.92 28.53 -8.56
CA PHE A 263 -19.22 27.24 -7.92
C PHE A 263 -18.01 26.32 -7.72
N ALA A 264 -17.09 26.26 -8.69
CA ALA A 264 -15.85 25.47 -8.57
C ALA A 264 -14.99 25.95 -7.38
N LEU A 265 -14.78 27.26 -7.27
CA LEU A 265 -14.06 27.86 -6.13
C LEU A 265 -14.76 27.57 -4.80
N VAL A 266 -16.10 27.65 -4.76
CA VAL A 266 -16.89 27.33 -3.57
C VAL A 266 -16.67 25.89 -3.16
N PHE A 267 -16.78 24.94 -4.09
CA PHE A 267 -16.64 23.52 -3.80
C PHE A 267 -15.23 23.19 -3.30
N ASN A 268 -14.18 23.61 -4.03
CA ASN A 268 -12.80 23.35 -3.65
C ASN A 268 -12.50 23.91 -2.25
N THR A 269 -12.87 25.17 -2.01
CA THR A 269 -12.65 25.83 -0.71
C THR A 269 -13.49 25.20 0.40
N ALA A 270 -14.71 24.75 0.12
CA ALA A 270 -15.57 24.08 1.09
C ALA A 270 -15.01 22.71 1.48
N MET A 271 -14.45 21.96 0.54
CA MET A 271 -13.75 20.70 0.80
C MET A 271 -12.52 20.94 1.68
N ALA A 272 -11.69 21.93 1.35
CA ALA A 272 -10.56 22.32 2.18
C ALA A 272 -11.00 22.72 3.59
N LEU A 273 -12.05 23.54 3.72
CA LEU A 273 -12.62 23.91 5.02
C LEU A 273 -13.09 22.68 5.80
N ALA A 274 -13.80 21.75 5.15
CA ALA A 274 -14.25 20.51 5.77
C ALA A 274 -13.08 19.64 6.28
N VAL A 275 -12.00 19.52 5.49
CA VAL A 275 -10.76 18.88 5.92
C VAL A 275 -10.23 19.54 7.19
N THR A 276 -10.18 20.88 7.25
CA THR A 276 -9.72 21.57 8.47
C THR A 276 -10.57 21.28 9.71
N LEU A 277 -11.81 20.82 9.56
CA LEU A 277 -12.71 20.47 10.67
C LEU A 277 -12.53 19.02 11.15
N ALA A 278 -11.81 18.17 10.41
CA ALA A 278 -11.57 16.77 10.78
C ALA A 278 -11.02 16.60 12.21
N PRO A 279 -10.06 17.43 12.71
CA PRO A 279 -9.59 17.33 14.10
C PRO A 279 -10.70 17.55 15.15
N ALA A 280 -11.67 18.42 14.86
CA ALA A 280 -12.81 18.65 15.74
C ALA A 280 -13.79 17.48 15.71
N ALA A 281 -14.03 16.90 14.52
CA ALA A 281 -14.84 15.70 14.37
C ALA A 281 -14.25 14.48 15.10
N VAL A 282 -12.92 14.30 15.03
CA VAL A 282 -12.21 13.25 15.78
C VAL A 282 -12.37 13.46 17.29
N ARG A 283 -12.18 14.69 17.79
CA ARG A 283 -12.41 14.99 19.20
C ARG A 283 -13.84 14.69 19.62
N TRP A 284 -14.83 15.06 18.80
CA TRP A 284 -16.23 14.81 19.09
C TRP A 284 -16.59 13.32 19.11
N ARG A 285 -16.06 12.53 18.17
CA ARG A 285 -16.41 11.11 18.02
C ARG A 285 -15.64 10.18 18.97
N TYR A 286 -14.40 10.52 19.29
CA TYR A 286 -13.48 9.65 20.04
C TYR A 286 -13.06 10.22 21.40
N ASP A 287 -13.54 11.41 21.77
CA ASP A 287 -13.15 12.14 22.99
C ASP A 287 -11.64 12.33 23.15
N ARG A 288 -10.93 12.42 22.01
CA ARG A 288 -9.47 12.58 21.93
C ARG A 288 -9.10 13.73 21.01
N PRO A 289 -8.38 14.77 21.51
CA PRO A 289 -7.91 15.83 20.64
C PRO A 289 -6.71 15.37 19.80
N LEU A 290 -6.62 15.86 18.56
CA LEU A 290 -5.38 15.79 17.79
C LEU A 290 -4.38 16.84 18.27
N ALA A 291 -3.09 16.55 18.09
CA ALA A 291 -2.03 17.48 18.44
C ALA A 291 -2.19 18.83 17.74
N ALA A 292 -1.91 19.92 18.46
CA ALA A 292 -1.99 21.27 17.92
C ALA A 292 -1.12 21.44 16.66
N GLY A 293 0.07 20.83 16.64
CA GLY A 293 0.98 20.84 15.47
C GLY A 293 0.38 20.16 14.24
N LEU A 294 -0.21 18.98 14.41
CA LEU A 294 -0.89 18.25 13.33
C LEU A 294 -2.12 19.02 12.82
N THR A 295 -2.90 19.58 13.73
CA THR A 295 -4.07 20.42 13.39
C THR A 295 -3.64 21.64 12.58
N PHE A 296 -2.55 22.30 12.99
CA PHE A 296 -1.98 23.43 12.26
C PHE A 296 -1.47 23.01 10.88
N TRP A 297 -0.68 21.95 10.77
CA TRP A 297 -0.16 21.45 9.49
C TRP A 297 -1.27 21.11 8.51
N LEU A 298 -2.26 20.33 8.95
CA LEU A 298 -3.43 19.96 8.15
C LEU A 298 -4.20 21.20 7.70
N THR A 299 -4.40 22.18 8.59
CA THR A 299 -5.09 23.43 8.24
C THR A 299 -4.27 24.24 7.23
N THR A 300 -2.95 24.31 7.38
CA THR A 300 -2.05 25.02 6.46
C THR A 300 -2.04 24.39 5.08
N ALA A 301 -1.93 23.06 4.96
CA ALA A 301 -1.95 22.35 3.68
C ALA A 301 -3.27 22.61 2.94
N ALA A 302 -4.41 22.38 3.60
CA ALA A 302 -5.74 22.64 3.03
C ALA A 302 -5.94 24.14 2.69
N PHE A 303 -5.43 25.04 3.52
CA PHE A 303 -5.52 26.48 3.29
C PHE A 303 -4.75 26.91 2.05
N LEU A 304 -3.50 26.48 1.90
CA LEU A 304 -2.68 26.84 0.74
C LEU A 304 -3.29 26.30 -0.55
N HIS A 305 -3.76 25.05 -0.55
CA HIS A 305 -4.41 24.45 -1.71
C HIS A 305 -5.67 25.25 -2.14
N ALA A 306 -6.54 25.61 -1.20
CA ALA A 306 -7.73 26.43 -1.51
C ALA A 306 -7.39 27.86 -1.95
N VAL A 307 -6.35 28.48 -1.38
CA VAL A 307 -5.88 29.81 -1.80
C VAL A 307 -5.26 29.78 -3.19
N GLY A 308 -4.68 28.65 -3.60
CA GLY A 308 -4.15 28.45 -4.95
C GLY A 308 -5.16 28.76 -6.06
N SER A 309 -6.44 28.40 -5.86
CA SER A 309 -7.53 28.68 -6.82
C SER A 309 -7.91 30.16 -6.97
N LEU A 310 -7.32 31.05 -6.16
CA LEU A 310 -7.46 32.49 -6.32
C LEU A 310 -6.46 33.10 -7.33
N GLY A 311 -5.55 32.28 -7.87
CA GLY A 311 -4.54 32.70 -8.85
C GLY A 311 -3.12 32.19 -8.61
N PRO A 312 -2.65 31.86 -7.38
CA PRO A 312 -1.28 31.38 -7.18
C PRO A 312 -0.87 30.18 -8.04
N TYR A 313 -1.78 29.28 -8.38
CA TYR A 313 -1.51 28.18 -9.33
C TYR A 313 -1.04 28.70 -10.70
N GLU A 314 -1.67 29.75 -11.21
CA GLU A 314 -1.33 30.35 -12.51
C GLU A 314 -0.15 31.33 -12.41
N MET A 315 0.01 32.00 -11.25
CA MET A 315 1.03 33.02 -11.06
C MET A 315 2.42 32.44 -10.77
N PHE A 316 2.49 31.28 -10.13
CA PHE A 316 3.73 30.70 -9.62
C PHE A 316 3.81 29.21 -9.95
N GLY A 317 4.57 28.85 -10.98
CA GLY A 317 4.68 27.44 -11.43
C GLY A 317 5.29 26.44 -10.44
N TRP A 318 5.75 26.88 -9.26
CA TRP A 318 6.19 26.01 -8.16
C TRP A 318 5.14 25.87 -7.05
N TYR A 319 4.11 26.71 -7.04
CA TYR A 319 3.13 26.76 -5.94
C TYR A 319 2.41 25.44 -5.80
N ASP A 320 2.02 24.87 -6.93
CA ASP A 320 1.29 23.62 -6.99
C ASP A 320 2.08 22.48 -6.36
N GLN A 321 3.31 22.31 -6.82
CA GLN A 321 4.27 21.34 -6.28
C GLN A 321 4.48 21.47 -4.77
N VAL A 322 4.52 22.70 -4.25
CA VAL A 322 4.60 22.92 -2.80
C VAL A 322 3.33 22.45 -2.09
N THR A 323 2.15 22.72 -2.64
CA THR A 323 0.90 22.24 -2.05
C THR A 323 0.77 20.72 -2.08
N HIS A 324 1.25 20.07 -3.15
CA HIS A 324 1.34 18.61 -3.26
C HIS A 324 2.30 18.02 -2.23
N VAL A 325 3.55 18.49 -2.14
CA VAL A 325 4.50 18.02 -1.12
C VAL A 325 3.95 18.16 0.31
N LEU A 326 3.31 19.29 0.63
CA LEU A 326 2.75 19.52 1.97
C LEU A 326 1.57 18.59 2.29
N SER A 327 0.73 18.32 1.30
CA SER A 327 -0.43 17.43 1.40
C SER A 327 0.02 15.97 1.47
N ALA A 328 0.94 15.56 0.60
CA ALA A 328 1.59 14.25 0.62
C ALA A 328 2.30 13.98 1.95
N ALA A 329 2.97 14.97 2.53
CA ALA A 329 3.58 14.82 3.86
C ALA A 329 2.54 14.54 4.96
N LEU A 330 1.35 15.13 4.88
CA LEU A 330 0.25 14.84 5.80
C LEU A 330 -0.28 13.42 5.59
N VAL A 331 -0.53 13.03 4.33
CA VAL A 331 -0.98 11.68 3.96
C VAL A 331 0.04 10.64 4.39
N ALA A 332 1.33 10.90 4.20
CA ALA A 332 2.43 10.05 4.64
C ALA A 332 2.44 9.87 6.15
N GLY A 333 2.28 10.96 6.91
CA GLY A 333 2.18 10.88 8.37
C GLY A 333 0.99 10.04 8.85
N LEU A 334 -0.18 10.18 8.20
CA LEU A 334 -1.37 9.40 8.51
C LEU A 334 -1.22 7.92 8.10
N GLY A 335 -0.68 7.68 6.90
CA GLY A 335 -0.38 6.34 6.39
C GLY A 335 0.61 5.61 7.30
N TYR A 336 1.71 6.28 7.67
CA TYR A 336 2.69 5.75 8.62
C TYR A 336 2.05 5.41 9.97
N ALA A 337 1.25 6.33 10.54
CA ALA A 337 0.57 6.09 11.81
C ALA A 337 -0.43 4.92 11.72
N THR A 338 -1.09 4.75 10.58
CA THR A 338 -2.01 3.64 10.33
C THR A 338 -1.26 2.32 10.27
N VAL A 339 -0.16 2.25 9.50
CA VAL A 339 0.71 1.08 9.42
C VAL A 339 1.31 0.74 10.80
N GLU A 340 1.76 1.75 11.56
CA GLU A 340 2.27 1.55 12.93
C GLU A 340 1.17 1.06 13.89
N ALA A 341 -0.06 1.57 13.77
CA ALA A 341 -1.17 1.12 14.59
C ALA A 341 -1.56 -0.33 14.27
N LEU A 342 -1.59 -0.69 12.98
CA LEU A 342 -1.84 -2.06 12.55
C LEU A 342 -0.76 -3.01 13.09
N ASP A 343 0.52 -2.67 12.98
CA ASP A 343 1.63 -3.45 13.56
C ASP A 343 1.52 -3.61 15.08
N ARG A 344 1.12 -2.55 15.79
CA ARG A 344 1.11 -2.56 17.26
C ARG A 344 -0.11 -3.28 17.85
N TYR A 345 -1.26 -3.22 17.19
CA TYR A 345 -2.54 -3.65 17.75
C TYR A 345 -3.19 -4.82 17.04
N SER A 346 -2.76 -5.13 15.82
CA SER A 346 -3.16 -6.36 15.16
C SER A 346 -2.26 -7.48 15.65
N THR A 347 -2.84 -8.56 16.15
CA THR A 347 -2.10 -9.82 16.34
C THR A 347 -1.76 -10.48 15.00
N SER A 348 -2.27 -9.93 13.90
CA SER A 348 -2.29 -10.56 12.60
C SER A 348 -1.38 -9.88 11.57
N VAL A 349 -0.55 -8.91 11.97
CA VAL A 349 0.34 -8.18 11.05
C VAL A 349 1.58 -7.69 11.81
N ALA A 350 2.80 -8.04 11.37
CA ALA A 350 4.05 -7.54 11.95
C ALA A 350 4.96 -6.92 10.88
N PHE A 351 5.22 -5.61 10.96
CA PHE A 351 5.92 -4.83 9.95
C PHE A 351 7.36 -4.44 10.37
N PRO A 352 8.40 -4.93 9.66
CA PRO A 352 9.76 -4.39 9.75
C PRO A 352 9.82 -2.89 9.43
N SER A 353 10.83 -2.18 9.93
CA SER A 353 10.99 -0.73 9.72
C SER A 353 11.05 -0.33 8.24
N GLU A 354 11.73 -1.12 7.43
CA GLU A 354 11.91 -0.95 5.99
C GLU A 354 10.57 -1.08 5.26
N PHE A 355 9.73 -2.01 5.74
CA PHE A 355 8.40 -2.23 5.20
C PHE A 355 7.47 -1.04 5.45
N ARG A 356 7.64 -0.35 6.59
CA ARG A 356 6.87 0.88 6.89
C ARG A 356 7.21 2.01 5.93
N VAL A 357 8.48 2.12 5.50
CA VAL A 357 8.87 3.11 4.49
C VAL A 357 8.13 2.83 3.19
N LEU A 358 8.25 1.60 2.69
CA LEU A 358 7.62 1.18 1.44
C LEU A 358 6.10 1.39 1.47
N CYS A 359 5.41 0.88 2.50
CA CYS A 359 3.97 1.06 2.62
C CYS A 359 3.55 2.52 2.68
N THR A 360 4.30 3.37 3.38
CA THR A 360 3.98 4.80 3.45
C THR A 360 4.06 5.43 2.07
N VAL A 361 5.11 5.12 1.29
CA VAL A 361 5.26 5.63 -0.08
C VAL A 361 4.16 5.11 -1.00
N LEU A 362 3.84 3.81 -0.93
CA LEU A 362 2.76 3.22 -1.73
C LEU A 362 1.39 3.86 -1.40
N ILE A 363 1.11 4.09 -0.12
CA ILE A 363 -0.13 4.76 0.32
C ILE A 363 -0.19 6.19 -0.22
N VAL A 364 0.92 6.93 -0.16
CA VAL A 364 0.98 8.31 -0.66
C VAL A 364 0.75 8.36 -2.17
N LEU A 365 1.46 7.53 -2.94
CA LEU A 365 1.28 7.48 -4.40
C LEU A 365 -0.13 7.04 -4.78
N ALA A 366 -0.69 6.01 -4.12
CA ALA A 366 -2.05 5.58 -4.38
C ALA A 366 -3.09 6.65 -4.01
N PHE A 367 -2.84 7.43 -2.95
CA PHE A 367 -3.69 8.57 -2.60
C PHE A 367 -3.57 9.69 -3.64
N GLY A 368 -2.37 9.99 -4.14
CA GLY A 368 -2.15 10.91 -5.25
C GLY A 368 -2.93 10.49 -6.49
N VAL A 369 -2.83 9.21 -6.90
CA VAL A 369 -3.64 8.66 -8.00
C VAL A 369 -5.14 8.81 -7.74
N LEU A 370 -5.60 8.52 -6.52
CA LEU A 370 -7.01 8.70 -6.17
C LEU A 370 -7.43 10.17 -6.31
N TRP A 371 -6.57 11.12 -5.93
CA TRP A 371 -6.81 12.55 -6.08
C TRP A 371 -6.97 12.92 -7.56
N GLU A 372 -5.98 12.59 -8.40
CA GLU A 372 -6.00 12.85 -9.85
C GLU A 372 -7.25 12.27 -10.53
N VAL A 373 -7.60 11.03 -10.17
CA VAL A 373 -8.79 10.35 -10.71
C VAL A 373 -10.07 11.05 -10.28
N MET A 374 -10.15 11.57 -9.05
CA MET A 374 -11.30 12.37 -8.61
C MET A 374 -11.40 13.68 -9.39
N GLU A 375 -10.29 14.37 -9.62
CA GLU A 375 -10.28 15.60 -10.43
C GLU A 375 -10.77 15.33 -11.85
N PHE A 376 -10.19 14.32 -12.50
CA PHE A 376 -10.60 13.86 -13.83
C PHE A 376 -12.09 13.49 -13.88
N ALA A 377 -12.58 12.73 -12.89
CA ALA A 377 -13.99 12.33 -12.82
C ALA A 377 -14.93 13.54 -12.67
N THR A 378 -14.56 14.53 -11.86
CA THR A 378 -15.36 15.75 -11.69
C THR A 378 -15.35 16.62 -12.94
N GLY A 379 -14.22 16.71 -13.66
CA GLY A 379 -14.14 17.40 -14.96
C GLY A 379 -15.04 16.75 -16.03
N GLY A 380 -15.03 15.41 -16.10
CA GLY A 380 -15.92 14.65 -16.98
C GLY A 380 -17.40 14.86 -16.64
N LEU A 381 -17.76 14.83 -15.35
CA LEU A 381 -19.13 15.07 -14.90
C LEU A 381 -19.62 16.48 -15.21
N SER A 382 -18.77 17.50 -15.04
CA SER A 382 -19.08 18.89 -15.40
C SER A 382 -19.37 19.05 -16.89
N THR A 383 -18.59 18.38 -17.75
CA THR A 383 -18.80 18.39 -19.21
C THR A 383 -20.16 17.80 -19.60
N LEU A 384 -20.60 16.74 -18.93
CA LEU A 384 -21.90 16.10 -19.15
C LEU A 384 -23.08 16.95 -18.68
N LEU A 385 -22.89 17.69 -17.58
CA LEU A 385 -23.93 18.52 -16.96
C LEU A 385 -23.95 19.96 -17.49
N GLY A 386 -23.04 20.32 -18.39
CA GLY A 386 -22.92 21.67 -18.96
C GLY A 386 -22.44 22.73 -17.96
N GLY A 387 -21.66 22.33 -16.95
CA GLY A 387 -21.09 23.20 -15.92
C GLY A 387 -19.58 23.34 -16.04
N GLU A 388 -19.00 24.27 -15.27
CA GLU A 388 -17.54 24.41 -15.15
C GLU A 388 -16.94 23.23 -14.35
N PRO A 389 -15.71 22.79 -14.66
CA PRO A 389 -15.00 21.79 -13.86
C PRO A 389 -14.93 22.20 -12.40
N VAL A 390 -15.27 21.27 -11.50
CA VAL A 390 -15.34 21.54 -10.06
C VAL A 390 -13.94 21.50 -9.43
N LEU A 391 -13.09 20.59 -9.91
CA LEU A 391 -11.65 20.52 -9.63
C LEU A 391 -10.93 20.76 -10.97
N ALA A 392 -9.85 21.53 -10.94
CA ALA A 392 -9.16 21.96 -12.16
C ALA A 392 -7.96 21.04 -12.42
N GLN A 393 -7.98 20.34 -13.55
CA GLN A 393 -6.85 19.57 -14.05
C GLN A 393 -6.20 20.36 -15.18
N TYR A 394 -4.93 20.77 -15.03
CA TYR A 394 -4.33 21.73 -15.98
C TYR A 394 -3.71 21.05 -17.21
N GLY A 395 -3.17 19.83 -17.08
CA GLY A 395 -2.64 19.09 -18.21
C GLY A 395 -1.81 17.86 -17.84
N LEU A 396 -1.11 17.29 -18.82
CA LEU A 396 -0.35 16.03 -18.63
C LEU A 396 0.84 16.22 -17.68
N SER A 397 1.60 17.31 -17.85
CA SER A 397 2.75 17.61 -16.99
C SER A 397 2.37 17.88 -15.55
N ASP A 398 1.16 18.35 -15.33
CA ASP A 398 0.57 18.69 -14.03
C ASP A 398 0.48 17.42 -13.18
N VAL A 399 -0.40 16.51 -13.60
CA VAL A 399 -0.60 15.17 -13.05
C VAL A 399 0.72 14.46 -12.74
N VAL A 400 1.64 14.43 -13.71
CA VAL A 400 2.89 13.68 -13.55
C VAL A 400 3.78 14.31 -12.49
N LEU A 401 3.86 15.64 -12.46
CA LEU A 401 4.64 16.33 -11.44
C LEU A 401 3.97 16.21 -10.07
N ASP A 402 2.65 16.26 -9.98
CA ASP A 402 1.91 16.07 -8.74
C ASP A 402 2.20 14.70 -8.13
N LEU A 403 2.08 13.63 -8.92
CA LEU A 403 2.45 12.28 -8.50
C LEU A 403 3.94 12.16 -8.10
N LEU A 404 4.83 12.83 -8.83
CA LEU A 404 6.27 12.84 -8.54
C LEU A 404 6.55 13.54 -7.20
N PHE A 405 6.02 14.75 -6.99
CA PHE A 405 6.22 15.54 -5.79
C PHE A 405 5.51 14.93 -4.58
N ASP A 406 4.37 14.26 -4.79
CA ASP A 406 3.74 13.42 -3.78
C ASP A 406 4.65 12.27 -3.35
N GLY A 407 5.20 11.54 -4.32
CA GLY A 407 6.16 10.46 -4.07
C GLY A 407 7.40 10.94 -3.31
N LEU A 408 7.97 12.09 -3.68
CA LEU A 408 9.13 12.69 -3.01
C LEU A 408 8.80 13.15 -1.58
N GLY A 409 7.66 13.83 -1.39
CA GLY A 409 7.19 14.26 -0.07
C GLY A 409 6.90 13.07 0.85
N GLY A 410 6.25 12.05 0.31
CA GLY A 410 5.97 10.79 1.00
C GLY A 410 7.24 10.06 1.42
N LEU A 411 8.21 9.93 0.51
CA LEU A 411 9.49 9.29 0.79
C LEU A 411 10.28 10.05 1.87
N ALA A 412 10.31 11.38 1.80
CA ALA A 412 10.99 12.21 2.80
C ALA A 412 10.41 12.00 4.21
N VAL A 413 9.08 12.00 4.33
CA VAL A 413 8.39 11.74 5.61
C VAL A 413 8.60 10.30 6.08
N ALA A 414 8.54 9.32 5.17
CA ALA A 414 8.72 7.92 5.49
C ALA A 414 10.13 7.61 6.04
N LEU A 415 11.17 8.17 5.41
CA LEU A 415 12.56 8.05 5.87
C LEU A 415 12.78 8.75 7.22
N TRP A 416 12.15 9.91 7.43
CA TRP A 416 12.22 10.63 8.69
C TRP A 416 11.49 9.90 9.82
N GLY A 417 10.26 9.43 9.57
CA GLY A 417 9.39 8.76 10.54
C GLY A 417 9.97 7.45 11.05
N THR A 418 10.73 6.73 10.23
CA THR A 418 11.41 5.48 10.61
C THR A 418 12.73 5.69 11.37
N ARG A 419 13.16 6.95 11.60
CA ARG A 419 14.49 7.27 12.17
C ARG A 419 15.63 6.60 11.41
N TYR A 420 15.45 6.37 10.11
CA TYR A 420 16.44 5.69 9.26
C TYR A 420 17.83 6.35 9.38
N PHE A 421 17.86 7.69 9.42
CA PHE A 421 19.09 8.47 9.58
C PHE A 421 19.79 8.29 10.94
N ASP A 422 19.06 7.96 12.02
CA ASP A 422 19.64 7.63 13.32
C ASP A 422 20.34 6.25 13.27
N GLY A 423 19.79 5.31 12.50
CA GLY A 423 20.41 4.00 12.25
C GLY A 423 21.72 4.11 11.47
N VAL A 424 21.72 4.88 10.38
CA VAL A 424 22.91 5.12 9.53
C VAL A 424 24.01 5.86 10.30
N SER A 425 23.66 6.93 11.03
CA SER A 425 24.63 7.67 11.86
C SER A 425 25.23 6.78 12.95
N THR A 426 24.43 5.93 13.59
CA THR A 426 24.91 4.97 14.59
C THR A 426 25.84 3.91 13.98
N PHE A 427 25.52 3.41 12.78
CA PHE A 427 26.37 2.45 12.06
C PHE A 427 27.72 3.06 11.65
N LEU A 428 27.70 4.28 11.07
CA LEU A 428 28.91 5.01 10.70
C LEU A 428 29.77 5.33 11.93
N THR A 429 29.14 5.76 13.02
CA THR A 429 29.84 6.03 14.29
C THR A 429 30.48 4.77 14.88
N ARG A 430 29.82 3.61 14.80
CA ARG A 430 30.41 2.33 15.22
C ARG A 430 31.60 1.95 14.35
N ARG A 431 31.51 2.11 13.03
CA ARG A 431 32.58 1.74 12.09
C ARG A 431 33.80 2.64 12.20
N LEU A 432 33.60 3.93 12.50
CA LEU A 432 34.68 4.87 12.81
C LEU A 432 35.32 4.59 14.17
N ARG A 433 34.58 4.02 15.14
CA ARG A 433 35.11 3.64 16.47
C ARG A 433 35.81 2.29 16.51
N THR A 434 35.56 1.40 15.55
CA THR A 434 36.24 0.09 15.41
C THR A 434 37.41 0.13 14.42
N GLY A 435 37.78 1.32 13.96
CA GLY A 435 38.90 1.56 13.05
C GLY A 435 40.20 2.02 13.75
N ASP A 436 40.18 2.10 15.07
CA ASP A 436 41.37 2.15 15.95
C ASP A 436 41.55 0.76 16.61
#